data_AF-A0A1G9BY61-F1
#
_entry.id   AF-A0A1G9BY61-F1
#
_cell.length_a   1.000
_cell.length_b   1.000
_cell.length_c   1.000
_cell.angle_alpha   90.00
_cell.angle_beta   90.00
_cell.angle_gamma   90.00
#
_symmetry.space_group_name_H-M   'P 1'
#
loop_
_entity.id
_entity.type
_entity.pdbx_description
1 polymer ?
#
loop_
_entity_poly.entity_id
_entity_poly.type
_entity_poly.pdbx_seq_one_letter_code
_entity_poly.pdbx_strand_id
1 'polypeptide(L)'
;MARYYELNAPPEGFAVDLGPGGDRVAALLHGLVTYLPPGDAPHRAERGPSAGRVPAEMSGLPVRRVDDLPAAVLDRVDPLWQALLENRRSQARARLRDADREDRLELAEHVAMLVATPRLRPADPADADALAMSGAVLWLVGTLVATALADDRDDRLADLIAGGWWPVGPVDGAFLLAPLDLPRRPRHELLGRSSHA
;
A
#
# COMPACT_ATOMS: atom_id res chain seq x y z
N MET A 1 13.82 -26.81 13.31
CA MET A 1 13.49 -25.36 13.34
C MET A 1 12.55 -25.06 12.20
N ALA A 2 11.27 -24.86 12.47
CA ALA A 2 10.29 -24.50 11.45
C ALA A 2 10.55 -23.05 10.99
N ARG A 3 10.51 -22.82 9.68
CA ARG A 3 10.77 -21.52 9.04
C ARG A 3 9.60 -20.57 9.33
N TYR A 4 9.75 -19.70 10.32
CA TYR A 4 8.81 -18.58 10.58
C TYR A 4 8.99 -17.39 9.61
N TYR A 5 9.79 -17.53 8.55
CA TYR A 5 10.20 -16.43 7.68
C TYR A 5 9.28 -16.15 6.49
N GLU A 6 8.18 -16.88 6.32
CA GLU A 6 7.30 -16.74 5.14
C GLU A 6 5.85 -16.54 5.57
N LEU A 7 5.60 -15.44 6.27
CA LEU A 7 4.22 -15.04 6.56
C LEU A 7 3.59 -14.47 5.28
N ASN A 8 2.92 -15.35 4.52
CA ASN A 8 2.29 -14.99 3.25
C ASN A 8 0.92 -14.33 3.40
N ALA A 9 0.34 -14.30 4.60
CA ALA A 9 -0.91 -13.64 4.94
C ALA A 9 -0.94 -13.34 6.46
N PRO A 10 -1.79 -12.41 6.93
CA PRO A 10 -2.00 -12.21 8.37
C PRO A 10 -2.35 -13.53 9.08
N PRO A 11 -1.85 -13.77 10.31
CA PRO A 11 -2.16 -15.00 11.02
C PRO A 11 -3.65 -15.06 11.42
N GLU A 12 -4.18 -16.27 11.59
CA GLU A 12 -5.53 -16.44 12.13
C GLU A 12 -5.60 -15.86 13.55
N GLY A 13 -6.70 -15.17 13.88
CA GLY A 13 -6.86 -14.49 15.18
C GLY A 13 -6.12 -13.16 15.32
N PHE A 14 -5.33 -12.74 14.32
CA PHE A 14 -4.52 -11.52 14.40
C PHE A 14 -5.32 -10.25 14.74
N ALA A 15 -6.51 -10.09 14.15
CA ALA A 15 -7.38 -8.95 14.46
C ALA A 15 -7.79 -8.92 15.94
N VAL A 16 -8.06 -10.10 16.53
CA VAL A 16 -8.41 -10.25 17.95
C VAL A 16 -7.22 -9.91 18.83
N ASP A 17 -6.02 -10.38 18.47
CA ASP A 17 -4.79 -10.08 19.19
C ASP A 17 -4.44 -8.60 19.17
N LEU A 18 -4.75 -7.90 18.09
CA LEU A 18 -4.55 -6.46 18.00
C LEU A 18 -5.57 -5.69 18.85
N GLY A 19 -6.77 -6.22 19.09
CA GLY A 19 -7.82 -5.54 19.84
C GLY A 19 -8.52 -4.44 19.01
N PRO A 20 -8.95 -3.32 19.60
CA PRO A 20 -9.65 -2.26 18.88
C PRO A 20 -8.89 -1.78 17.64
N GLY A 21 -9.55 -1.77 16.48
CA GLY A 21 -8.94 -1.43 15.19
C GLY A 21 -8.24 -2.60 14.47
N GLY A 22 -8.11 -3.76 15.12
CA GLY A 22 -7.49 -4.96 14.56
C GLY A 22 -8.16 -5.48 13.29
N ASP A 23 -9.50 -5.43 13.22
CA ASP A 23 -10.25 -5.86 12.02
C ASP A 23 -9.90 -5.02 10.79
N ARG A 24 -9.69 -3.71 10.97
CA ARG A 24 -9.27 -2.81 9.87
C ARG A 24 -7.85 -3.11 9.41
N VAL A 25 -6.95 -3.38 10.36
CA VAL A 25 -5.58 -3.82 10.00
C VAL A 25 -5.64 -5.13 9.21
N ALA A 26 -6.43 -6.11 9.69
CA ALA A 26 -6.57 -7.38 8.98
C ALA A 26 -7.16 -7.20 7.58
N ALA A 27 -8.18 -6.34 7.41
CA ALA A 27 -8.77 -6.03 6.11
C ALA A 27 -7.77 -5.36 5.15
N LEU A 28 -7.01 -4.38 5.64
CA LEU A 28 -5.93 -3.72 4.89
C LEU A 28 -4.90 -4.74 4.37
N LEU A 29 -4.41 -5.60 5.26
CA LEU A 29 -3.42 -6.61 4.91
C LEU A 29 -3.98 -7.69 3.99
N HIS A 30 -5.26 -8.07 4.16
CA HIS A 30 -5.93 -9.01 3.26
C HIS A 30 -6.05 -8.44 1.84
N GLY A 31 -6.36 -7.14 1.70
CA GLY A 31 -6.33 -6.46 0.41
C GLY A 31 -4.95 -6.50 -0.23
N LEU A 32 -3.89 -6.18 0.52
CA LEU A 32 -2.51 -6.31 0.02
C LEU A 32 -2.22 -7.73 -0.49
N VAL A 33 -2.60 -8.75 0.27
CA VAL A 33 -2.42 -10.17 -0.13
C VAL A 33 -3.16 -10.49 -1.42
N THR A 34 -4.35 -9.94 -1.59
CA THR A 34 -5.25 -10.20 -2.73
C THR A 34 -4.74 -9.55 -4.01
N TYR A 35 -4.34 -8.27 -3.96
CA TYR A 35 -3.97 -7.51 -5.16
C TYR A 35 -2.48 -7.52 -5.48
N LEU A 36 -1.64 -7.89 -4.51
CA LEU A 36 -0.20 -8.08 -4.69
C LEU A 36 0.19 -9.53 -4.38
N PRO A 37 0.12 -10.47 -5.34
CA PRO A 37 0.59 -11.84 -5.09
C PRO A 37 2.10 -11.87 -4.79
N PRO A 38 2.68 -12.86 -4.12
CA PRO A 38 4.15 -12.97 -4.00
C PRO A 38 4.82 -13.18 -5.38
N GLY A 39 6.10 -12.78 -5.51
CA GLY A 39 6.84 -12.58 -6.77
C GLY A 39 6.63 -13.57 -7.91
N ASP A 40 6.60 -14.88 -7.63
CA ASP A 40 6.58 -15.94 -8.66
C ASP A 40 5.19 -16.53 -8.94
N ALA A 41 4.16 -16.10 -8.20
CA ALA A 41 2.82 -16.63 -8.41
C ALA A 41 2.25 -16.11 -9.74
N PRO A 42 1.71 -16.97 -10.63
CA PRO A 42 1.03 -16.51 -11.83
C PRO A 42 -0.08 -15.55 -11.40
N HIS A 43 -0.04 -14.30 -11.91
CA HIS A 43 -1.09 -13.31 -11.70
C HIS A 43 -2.43 -13.91 -12.14
N ARG A 44 -3.18 -14.46 -11.19
CA ARG A 44 -4.54 -14.99 -11.35
C ARG A 44 -5.60 -14.01 -10.86
N ALA A 45 -5.25 -12.73 -10.73
CA ALA A 45 -6.27 -11.71 -10.67
C ALA A 45 -6.85 -11.57 -12.09
N GLU A 46 -8.09 -12.00 -12.27
CA GLU A 46 -8.95 -11.47 -13.33
C GLU A 46 -8.74 -9.95 -13.32
N ARG A 47 -8.16 -9.41 -14.39
CA ARG A 47 -7.61 -8.06 -14.41
C ARG A 47 -8.72 -7.04 -14.22
N GLY A 48 -8.82 -6.56 -12.99
CA GLY A 48 -9.53 -5.37 -12.60
C GLY A 48 -9.46 -5.27 -11.08
N PRO A 49 -9.08 -4.13 -10.50
CA PRO A 49 -9.39 -3.87 -9.10
C PRO A 49 -10.87 -4.17 -8.92
N SER A 50 -11.21 -5.10 -8.02
CA SER A 50 -12.59 -5.39 -7.65
C SER A 50 -13.27 -4.04 -7.46
N ALA A 51 -14.44 -3.85 -8.06
CA ALA A 51 -15.19 -2.61 -8.25
C ALA A 51 -15.56 -1.86 -6.95
N GLY A 52 -14.59 -1.59 -6.08
CA GLY A 52 -14.67 -0.58 -5.05
C GLY A 52 -14.89 0.75 -5.75
N ARG A 53 -15.91 1.47 -5.31
CA ARG A 53 -16.27 2.76 -5.86
C ARG A 53 -15.14 3.73 -5.55
N VAL A 54 -14.20 3.89 -6.49
CA VAL A 54 -13.20 4.95 -6.42
C VAL A 54 -13.95 6.26 -6.26
N PRO A 55 -13.66 7.03 -5.20
CA PRO A 55 -14.34 8.29 -4.96
C PRO A 55 -14.08 9.25 -6.13
N ALA A 56 -15.06 10.10 -6.45
CA ALA A 56 -14.88 11.13 -7.48
C ALA A 56 -13.88 12.21 -7.02
N GLU A 57 -13.78 12.42 -5.71
CA GLU A 57 -12.93 13.43 -5.09
C GLU A 57 -12.24 12.88 -3.84
N MET A 58 -10.99 13.30 -3.62
CA MET A 58 -10.17 12.99 -2.44
C MET A 58 -9.38 14.22 -2.05
N SER A 59 -9.36 14.54 -0.76
CA SER A 59 -8.69 15.75 -0.23
C SER A 59 -9.14 17.04 -0.93
N GLY A 60 -10.41 17.12 -1.34
CA GLY A 60 -10.98 18.27 -2.07
C GLY A 60 -10.53 18.40 -3.52
N LEU A 61 -9.89 17.38 -4.09
CA LEU A 61 -9.41 17.37 -5.47
C LEU A 61 -10.09 16.26 -6.28
N PRO A 62 -10.29 16.47 -7.60
CA PRO A 62 -10.79 15.42 -8.47
C PRO A 62 -9.82 14.25 -8.50
N VAL A 63 -10.35 13.04 -8.41
CA VAL A 63 -9.55 11.82 -8.49
C VAL A 63 -9.24 11.49 -9.95
N ARG A 64 -7.96 11.30 -10.24
CA ARG A 64 -7.47 10.84 -11.55
C ARG A 64 -6.78 9.49 -11.40
N ARG A 65 -7.26 8.52 -12.17
CA ARG A 65 -6.64 7.20 -12.25
C ARG A 65 -5.53 7.21 -13.29
N VAL A 66 -4.41 6.59 -12.96
CA VAL A 66 -3.26 6.43 -13.85
C VAL A 66 -2.85 4.96 -13.86
N ASP A 67 -2.83 4.35 -15.03
CA ASP A 67 -2.46 2.92 -15.17
C ASP A 67 -0.94 2.71 -15.10
N ASP A 68 -0.17 3.79 -15.24
CA ASP A 68 1.28 3.79 -15.14
C ASP A 68 1.75 5.04 -14.41
N LEU A 69 2.54 4.85 -13.36
CA LEU A 69 3.07 5.92 -12.53
C LEU A 69 4.59 5.89 -12.56
N PRO A 70 5.24 6.80 -13.31
CA PRO A 70 6.70 6.96 -13.23
C PRO A 70 7.12 7.38 -11.82
N ALA A 71 8.23 6.85 -11.31
CA ALA A 71 8.71 7.20 -9.97
C ALA A 71 8.99 8.70 -9.79
N ALA A 72 9.41 9.39 -10.85
CA ALA A 72 9.58 10.85 -10.87
C ALA A 72 8.30 11.65 -10.55
N VAL A 73 7.11 11.03 -10.61
CA VAL A 73 5.87 11.68 -10.16
C VAL A 73 5.83 11.82 -8.63
N LEU A 74 6.53 10.96 -7.89
CA LEU A 74 6.60 11.04 -6.42
C LEU A 74 7.23 12.35 -5.93
N ASP A 75 8.19 12.89 -6.68
CA ASP A 75 8.84 14.18 -6.39
C ASP A 75 7.88 15.39 -6.51
N ARG A 76 6.71 15.17 -7.12
CA ARG A 76 5.70 16.20 -7.39
C ARG A 76 4.47 16.08 -6.49
N VAL A 77 4.43 15.06 -5.65
CA VAL A 77 3.36 14.91 -4.66
C VAL A 77 3.42 16.08 -3.69
N ASP A 78 2.27 16.70 -3.43
CA ASP A 78 2.17 17.86 -2.56
C ASP A 78 2.84 17.58 -1.18
N PRO A 79 3.87 18.36 -0.78
CA PRO A 79 4.54 18.16 0.49
C PRO A 79 3.63 18.39 1.70
N LEU A 80 2.58 19.22 1.57
CA LEU A 80 1.60 19.41 2.65
C LEU A 80 0.79 18.14 2.89
N TRP A 81 0.45 17.40 1.85
CA TRP A 81 -0.21 16.10 1.97
C TRP A 81 0.66 15.10 2.75
N GLN A 82 1.95 15.02 2.42
CA GLN A 82 2.88 14.14 3.13
C GLN A 82 3.03 14.55 4.60
N ALA A 83 3.17 15.85 4.88
CA ALA A 83 3.26 16.37 6.24
C ALA A 83 1.99 16.08 7.05
N LEU A 84 0.81 16.16 6.45
CA LEU A 84 -0.45 15.80 7.08
C LEU A 84 -0.51 14.32 7.46
N LEU A 85 -0.09 13.42 6.56
CA LEU A 85 -0.03 11.98 6.84
C LEU A 85 0.98 11.65 7.94
N GLU A 86 2.16 12.27 7.93
CA GLU A 86 3.17 12.04 8.98
C GLU A 86 2.69 12.58 10.35
N ASN A 87 2.02 13.73 10.37
CA ASN A 87 1.39 14.23 11.58
C ASN A 87 0.28 13.30 12.07
N ARG A 88 -0.57 12.77 11.18
CA ARG A 88 -1.59 11.77 11.53
C ARG A 88 -0.97 10.51 12.12
N ARG A 89 0.10 9.99 11.50
CA ARG A 89 0.87 8.86 12.02
C ARG A 89 1.42 9.13 13.41
N SER A 90 2.03 10.30 13.61
CA SER A 90 2.58 10.73 14.90
C SER A 90 1.50 10.82 15.99
N GLN A 91 0.34 11.38 15.66
CA GLN A 91 -0.80 11.46 16.59
C GLN A 91 -1.37 10.08 16.91
N ALA A 92 -1.49 9.19 15.92
CA ALA A 92 -1.94 7.81 16.14
C ALA A 92 -0.99 7.06 17.09
N ARG A 93 0.32 7.19 16.87
CA ARG A 93 1.36 6.64 17.75
C ARG A 93 1.26 7.18 19.18
N ALA A 94 1.08 8.48 19.34
CA ALA A 94 0.90 9.09 20.66
C ALA A 94 -0.35 8.54 21.38
N ARG A 95 -1.49 8.43 20.69
CA ARG A 95 -2.71 7.84 21.28
C ARG A 95 -2.54 6.38 21.67
N LEU A 96 -1.83 5.59 20.87
CA LEU A 96 -1.55 4.19 21.18
C LEU A 96 -0.61 4.05 22.38
N ARG A 97 0.35 4.96 22.53
CA ARG A 97 1.19 5.07 23.74
C ARG A 97 0.37 5.42 24.97
N ASP A 98 -0.46 6.46 24.89
CA ASP A 98 -1.30 6.88 26.00
C ASP A 98 -2.30 5.78 26.44
N ALA A 99 -2.63 4.86 25.52
CA ALA A 99 -3.48 3.70 25.76
C ALA A 99 -2.71 2.41 26.13
N ASP A 100 -1.39 2.46 26.32
CA ASP A 100 -0.51 1.30 26.62
C ASP A 100 -0.61 0.17 25.56
N ARG A 101 -0.63 0.56 24.28
CA ARG A 101 -0.78 -0.35 23.13
C ARG A 101 0.38 -0.24 22.13
N GLU A 102 1.56 0.24 22.55
CA GLU A 102 2.74 0.35 21.67
C GLU A 102 3.17 -1.02 21.13
N ASP A 103 3.19 -2.06 21.97
CA ASP A 103 3.51 -3.43 21.55
C ASP A 103 2.57 -3.95 20.44
N ARG A 104 1.30 -3.53 20.47
CA ARG A 104 0.31 -3.92 19.44
C ARG A 104 0.58 -3.21 18.12
N LEU A 105 1.05 -1.96 18.17
CA LEU A 105 1.51 -1.24 16.98
C LEU A 105 2.76 -1.90 16.40
N GLU A 106 3.75 -2.21 17.22
CA GLU A 106 4.99 -2.85 16.78
C GLU A 106 4.71 -4.20 16.12
N LEU A 107 3.87 -5.03 16.74
CA LEU A 107 3.42 -6.29 16.17
C LEU A 107 2.70 -6.07 14.82
N ALA A 108 1.83 -5.06 14.73
CA ALA A 108 1.10 -4.78 13.50
C ALA A 108 2.00 -4.28 12.36
N GLU A 109 2.90 -3.33 12.64
CA GLU A 109 3.89 -2.86 11.66
C GLU A 109 4.83 -3.99 11.22
N HIS A 110 5.22 -4.87 12.15
CA HIS A 110 6.05 -6.04 11.84
C HIS A 110 5.35 -7.03 10.91
N VAL A 111 4.11 -7.42 11.21
CA VAL A 111 3.32 -8.31 10.36
C VAL A 111 3.04 -7.67 9.01
N ALA A 112 2.72 -6.36 8.97
CA ALA A 112 2.55 -5.64 7.72
C ALA A 112 3.81 -5.67 6.85
N MET A 113 4.98 -5.46 7.46
CA MET A 113 6.26 -5.56 6.76
C MET A 113 6.50 -6.96 6.20
N LEU A 114 6.25 -8.02 6.98
CA LEU A 114 6.42 -9.40 6.52
C LEU A 114 5.47 -9.76 5.37
N VAL A 115 4.22 -9.26 5.42
CA VAL A 115 3.24 -9.48 4.35
C VAL A 115 3.60 -8.67 3.10
N ALA A 116 3.96 -7.40 3.24
CA ALA A 116 4.17 -6.50 2.11
C ALA A 116 5.52 -6.70 1.40
N THR A 117 6.61 -6.95 2.14
CA THR A 117 7.97 -6.97 1.56
C THR A 117 8.15 -7.99 0.43
N PRO A 118 7.69 -9.25 0.52
CA PRO A 118 7.81 -10.22 -0.57
C PRO A 118 7.02 -9.83 -1.83
N ARG A 119 6.09 -8.90 -1.70
CA ARG A 119 5.15 -8.47 -2.73
C ARG A 119 5.55 -7.16 -3.41
N LEU A 120 6.26 -6.33 -2.68
CA LEU A 120 6.85 -5.06 -3.13
C LEU A 120 8.32 -5.22 -3.51
N ARG A 121 8.87 -6.45 -3.49
CA ARG A 121 10.24 -6.65 -3.94
C ARG A 121 10.32 -6.44 -5.46
N PRO A 122 11.17 -5.52 -5.96
CA PRO A 122 11.32 -5.33 -7.39
C PRO A 122 11.97 -6.57 -8.03
N ALA A 123 11.63 -6.81 -9.30
CA ALA A 123 12.22 -7.91 -10.07
C ALA A 123 13.72 -7.71 -10.32
N ASP A 124 14.13 -6.46 -10.53
CA ASP A 124 15.53 -6.04 -10.58
C ASP A 124 15.86 -5.23 -9.31
N PRO A 125 16.74 -5.72 -8.41
CA PRO A 125 17.16 -4.96 -7.23
C PRO A 125 18.02 -3.72 -7.57
N ALA A 126 18.49 -3.56 -8.81
CA ALA A 126 19.18 -2.36 -9.27
C ALA A 126 18.21 -1.27 -9.78
N ASP A 127 16.91 -1.59 -9.90
CA ASP A 127 15.88 -0.64 -10.32
C ASP A 127 15.53 0.31 -9.16
N ALA A 128 16.16 1.49 -9.18
CA ALA A 128 15.99 2.52 -8.16
C ALA A 128 14.55 3.07 -8.11
N ASP A 129 13.88 3.16 -9.26
CA ASP A 129 12.50 3.64 -9.36
C ASP A 129 11.56 2.65 -8.70
N ALA A 130 11.72 1.36 -8.99
CA ALA A 130 10.90 0.32 -8.37
C ALA A 130 11.14 0.22 -6.85
N LEU A 131 12.38 0.44 -6.38
CA LEU A 131 12.68 0.52 -4.95
C LEU A 131 12.02 1.73 -4.27
N ALA A 132 12.07 2.91 -4.91
CA ALA A 132 11.44 4.12 -4.38
C ALA A 132 9.92 3.96 -4.24
N MET A 133 9.28 3.38 -5.26
CA MET A 133 7.84 3.11 -5.27
C MET A 133 7.43 2.11 -4.18
N SER A 134 8.22 1.06 -4.03
CA SER A 134 8.04 0.04 -2.99
C SER A 134 8.18 0.62 -1.58
N GLY A 135 9.18 1.48 -1.37
CA GLY A 135 9.35 2.23 -0.13
C GLY A 135 8.19 3.15 0.18
N ALA A 136 7.68 3.87 -0.82
CA ALA A 136 6.54 4.77 -0.67
C ALA A 136 5.25 4.03 -0.28
N VAL A 137 4.97 2.89 -0.92
CA VAL A 137 3.83 2.03 -0.56
C VAL A 137 4.00 1.47 0.85
N LEU A 138 5.19 0.99 1.21
CA LEU A 138 5.44 0.45 2.56
C LEU A 138 5.28 1.51 3.66
N TRP A 139 5.77 2.73 3.43
CA TRP A 139 5.60 3.86 4.34
C TRP A 139 4.11 4.19 4.53
N LEU A 140 3.34 4.22 3.45
CA LEU A 140 1.90 4.46 3.51
C LEU A 140 1.20 3.35 4.30
N VAL A 141 1.48 2.07 4.02
CA VAL A 141 0.90 0.94 4.76
C VAL A 141 1.18 1.06 6.26
N GLY A 142 2.40 1.39 6.67
CA GLY A 142 2.73 1.61 8.08
C GLY A 142 1.92 2.75 8.71
N THR A 143 1.68 3.82 7.96
CA THR A 143 0.82 4.94 8.39
C THR A 143 -0.64 4.50 8.59
N LEU A 144 -1.19 3.72 7.66
CA LEU A 144 -2.57 3.22 7.71
C LEU A 144 -2.76 2.19 8.84
N VAL A 145 -1.76 1.35 9.10
CA VAL A 145 -1.77 0.43 10.25
C VAL A 145 -1.85 1.20 11.57
N ALA A 146 -1.00 2.21 11.75
CA ALA A 146 -0.99 3.00 12.98
C ALA A 146 -2.33 3.72 13.21
N THR A 147 -2.87 4.35 12.18
CA THR A 147 -4.15 5.09 12.26
C THR A 147 -5.36 4.16 12.44
N ALA A 148 -5.38 3.00 11.77
CA ALA A 148 -6.42 1.99 11.96
C ALA A 148 -6.49 1.47 13.39
N LEU A 149 -5.33 1.21 14.03
CA LEU A 149 -5.24 0.80 15.43
C LEU A 149 -5.66 1.90 16.42
N ALA A 150 -5.39 3.15 16.08
CA ALA A 150 -5.73 4.33 16.88
C ALA A 150 -7.20 4.80 16.70
N ASP A 151 -8.03 3.98 16.05
CA ASP A 151 -9.43 4.25 15.71
C ASP A 151 -9.69 5.51 14.89
N ASP A 152 -8.81 5.81 13.94
CA ASP A 152 -9.10 6.79 12.89
C ASP A 152 -10.15 6.22 11.91
N ARG A 153 -11.40 6.69 12.02
CA ARG A 153 -12.55 6.17 11.27
C ARG A 153 -12.74 6.80 9.89
N ASP A 154 -11.98 7.84 9.53
CA ASP A 154 -12.06 8.50 8.23
C ASP A 154 -10.93 8.06 7.27
N ASP A 155 -10.48 6.81 7.42
CA ASP A 155 -9.34 6.32 6.66
C ASP A 155 -9.73 5.71 5.31
N ARG A 156 -10.27 6.56 4.43
CA ARG A 156 -10.60 6.20 3.04
C ARG A 156 -9.38 5.70 2.24
N LEU A 157 -8.16 5.96 2.71
CA LEU A 157 -6.94 5.47 2.08
C LEU A 157 -6.73 3.98 2.34
N ALA A 158 -7.08 3.51 3.54
CA ALA A 158 -7.07 2.08 3.87
C ALA A 158 -8.06 1.31 3.00
N ASP A 159 -9.25 1.87 2.75
CA ASP A 159 -10.25 1.28 1.85
C ASP A 159 -9.74 1.19 0.40
N LEU A 160 -9.00 2.20 -0.07
CA LEU A 160 -8.40 2.18 -1.40
C LEU A 160 -7.35 1.07 -1.53
N ILE A 161 -6.42 0.97 -0.58
CA ILE A 161 -5.42 -0.11 -0.56
C ILE A 161 -6.11 -1.47 -0.45
N ALA A 162 -7.11 -1.59 0.42
CA ALA A 162 -7.91 -2.80 0.58
C ALA A 162 -8.68 -3.18 -0.70
N GLY A 163 -8.95 -2.20 -1.57
CA GLY A 163 -9.57 -2.36 -2.89
C GLY A 163 -8.58 -2.47 -4.05
N GLY A 164 -7.28 -2.55 -3.79
CA GLY A 164 -6.25 -2.71 -4.83
C GLY A 164 -5.83 -1.40 -5.52
N TRP A 165 -6.11 -0.25 -4.89
CA TRP A 165 -5.68 1.06 -5.36
C TRP A 165 -4.60 1.63 -4.46
N TRP A 166 -3.53 2.12 -5.07
CA TRP A 166 -2.53 2.93 -4.38
C TRP A 166 -2.91 4.42 -4.44
N PRO A 167 -3.20 5.06 -3.30
CA PRO A 167 -3.39 6.50 -3.25
C PRO A 167 -2.04 7.23 -3.20
N VAL A 168 -1.58 7.67 -4.36
CA VAL A 168 -0.31 8.38 -4.53
C VAL A 168 -0.36 9.73 -3.80
N GLY A 169 -1.47 10.46 -3.97
CA GLY A 169 -1.69 11.77 -3.36
C GLY A 169 -1.93 12.89 -4.38
N PRO A 170 -2.05 14.15 -3.92
CA PRO A 170 -2.22 15.32 -4.77
C PRO A 170 -1.01 15.60 -5.67
N VAL A 171 -1.23 15.74 -6.97
CA VAL A 171 -0.24 16.15 -7.97
C VAL A 171 -0.94 17.05 -8.98
N ASP A 172 -0.40 18.25 -9.22
CA ASP A 172 -0.91 19.22 -10.21
C ASP A 172 -2.43 19.48 -10.18
N GLY A 173 -3.02 19.56 -8.98
CA GLY A 173 -4.45 19.84 -8.83
C GLY A 173 -5.38 18.62 -9.03
N ALA A 174 -4.85 17.41 -9.06
CA ALA A 174 -5.62 16.17 -9.03
C ALA A 174 -5.09 15.23 -7.95
N PHE A 175 -5.97 14.40 -7.37
CA PHE A 175 -5.54 13.30 -6.50
C PHE A 175 -5.29 12.06 -7.36
N LEU A 176 -4.03 11.60 -7.43
CA LEU A 176 -3.67 10.46 -8.26
C LEU A 176 -3.91 9.13 -7.55
N LEU A 177 -4.55 8.22 -8.26
CA LEU A 177 -4.65 6.81 -7.90
C LEU A 177 -4.00 5.96 -8.98
N ALA A 178 -3.17 5.01 -8.56
CA ALA A 178 -2.64 3.97 -9.43
C ALA A 178 -3.18 2.60 -8.99
N PRO A 179 -3.27 1.62 -9.89
CA PRO A 179 -3.35 0.22 -9.50
C PRO A 179 -2.22 -0.10 -8.50
N LEU A 180 -2.56 -0.87 -7.47
CA LEU A 180 -1.59 -1.22 -6.42
C LEU A 180 -0.50 -2.18 -6.94
N ASP A 181 -0.74 -2.88 -8.04
CA ASP A 181 0.27 -3.71 -8.71
C ASP A 181 1.36 -2.85 -9.34
N LEU A 182 2.46 -2.69 -8.60
CA LEU A 182 3.69 -2.15 -9.15
C LEU A 182 4.11 -2.99 -10.36
N PRO A 183 4.47 -2.38 -11.51
CA PRO A 183 4.87 -3.13 -12.69
C PRO A 183 6.09 -3.99 -12.37
N ARG A 184 5.88 -5.31 -12.24
CA ARG A 184 6.93 -6.28 -11.89
C ARG A 184 7.82 -6.67 -13.06
N ARG A 185 7.67 -6.03 -14.22
CA ARG A 185 8.44 -6.34 -15.42
C ARG A 185 8.89 -5.06 -16.10
N PRO A 186 10.12 -5.04 -16.65
CA PRO A 186 10.50 -4.00 -17.58
C PRO A 186 9.52 -4.03 -18.75
N ARG A 187 8.91 -2.89 -19.08
CA ARG A 187 8.10 -2.73 -20.31
C ARG A 187 8.98 -2.67 -21.57
N HIS A 188 10.20 -3.19 -21.52
CA HIS A 188 11.10 -3.30 -22.65
C HIS A 188 10.90 -4.63 -23.37
N GLU A 189 9.74 -4.87 -23.99
CA GLU A 189 9.62 -5.95 -24.98
C GLU A 189 8.32 -5.89 -25.82
N LEU A 190 7.89 -4.71 -26.29
CA LEU A 190 6.86 -4.62 -27.35
C LEU A 190 7.18 -3.63 -28.48
N LEU A 191 8.42 -3.12 -28.55
CA LEU A 191 8.94 -2.37 -29.69
C LEU A 191 10.12 -3.13 -30.30
N GLY A 192 9.82 -4.23 -31.00
CA GLY A 192 10.87 -5.05 -31.59
C GLY A 192 10.42 -6.18 -32.50
N ARG A 193 9.19 -6.15 -33.04
CA ARG A 193 8.81 -7.00 -34.18
C ARG A 193 7.84 -6.28 -35.10
N SER A 194 8.35 -5.36 -35.91
CA SER A 194 7.84 -5.14 -37.27
C SER A 194 8.86 -4.34 -38.08
N SER A 195 9.02 -4.74 -39.34
CA SER A 195 9.93 -4.22 -40.36
C SER A 195 11.36 -4.75 -40.33
N HIS A 196 11.64 -5.81 -41.09
CA HIS A 196 11.93 -5.64 -42.50
C HIS A 196 11.64 -6.91 -43.31
N ALA A 197 11.14 -6.66 -44.51
CA ALA A 197 10.92 -7.58 -45.62
C ALA A 197 12.22 -8.21 -46.14
#